data_AF-A0A966WA38-F1
#
_entry.id   AF-A0A966WA38-F1
#
_cell.length_a   1.000
_cell.length_b   1.000
_cell.length_c   1.000
_cell.angle_alpha   90.00
_cell.angle_beta   90.00
_cell.angle_gamma   90.00
#
_symmetry.space_group_name_H-M   'P 1'
#
loop_
_entity.id
_entity.type
_entity.pdbx_description
1 polymer ?
#
loop_
_entity_poly.entity_id
_entity_poly.type
_entity_poly.pdbx_seq_one_letter_code
_entity_poly.pdbx_strand_id
1 'polypeptide(L)'
;MRSNLPLELHSVLRQAQGSPLLDQVLLMVGAFGEIDALPDPLDRAAFLEAMERAAAANGGISLLDVLEQLPGKAVTLELARVGDAMARLRNQRRLADAAMAAQQPVSSSGRFLNPGPSSTQRREVTIAVGHRAQPLSVVVHEPGGSGGRQPNRLVVISHGLWDDPGSFEGWAEHLVSHGYTVVLP
;
A
#
# COMPACT_ATOMS: atom_id res chain seq x y z
N MET A 1 -4.48 -19.73 12.97
CA MET A 1 -4.74 -18.83 11.82
C MET A 1 -3.43 -18.68 11.07
N ARG A 2 -3.33 -19.19 9.83
CA ARG A 2 -2.11 -19.08 9.02
C ARG A 2 -2.16 -17.72 8.30
N SER A 3 -1.16 -16.88 8.55
CA SER A 3 -0.96 -15.61 7.83
C SER A 3 -0.46 -15.94 6.43
N ASN A 4 -1.27 -15.66 5.39
CA ASN A 4 -0.89 -15.85 3.99
C ASN A 4 -0.11 -14.63 3.46
N LEU A 5 1.04 -14.32 4.05
CA LEU A 5 1.92 -13.26 3.51
C LEU A 5 3.35 -13.78 3.31
N PRO A 6 3.67 -14.38 2.14
CA PRO A 6 5.07 -14.50 1.76
C PRO A 6 5.41 -14.03 0.32
N LEU A 7 4.55 -13.27 -0.37
CA LEU A 7 4.87 -12.80 -1.74
C LEU A 7 4.88 -11.28 -1.92
N GLU A 8 4.17 -10.51 -1.09
CA GLU A 8 4.07 -9.04 -1.26
C GLU A 8 5.08 -8.23 -0.43
N LEU A 9 5.81 -8.85 0.49
CA LEU A 9 6.68 -8.07 1.37
C LEU A 9 7.94 -7.57 0.64
N HIS A 10 8.51 -8.37 -0.25
CA HIS A 10 9.68 -7.97 -1.04
C HIS A 10 9.34 -6.88 -2.09
N SER A 11 8.13 -6.87 -2.64
CA SER A 11 7.66 -5.79 -3.53
C SER A 11 7.44 -4.51 -2.74
N VAL A 12 6.81 -4.60 -1.57
CA VAL A 12 6.57 -3.49 -0.63
C VAL A 12 7.87 -2.88 -0.12
N LEU A 13 8.86 -3.70 0.28
CA LEU A 13 10.17 -3.24 0.75
C LEU A 13 10.98 -2.52 -0.34
N ARG A 14 10.90 -3.01 -1.59
CA ARG A 14 11.58 -2.38 -2.74
C ARG A 14 10.95 -1.05 -3.12
N GLN A 15 9.62 -0.93 -3.03
CA GLN A 15 8.89 0.32 -3.23
C GLN A 15 9.04 1.30 -2.05
N ALA A 16 9.32 0.80 -0.84
CA ALA A 16 9.51 1.63 0.35
C ALA A 16 10.91 2.30 0.40
N GLN A 17 11.83 1.96 -0.49
CA GLN A 17 13.15 2.59 -0.57
C GLN A 17 13.03 4.09 -0.86
N GLY A 18 13.39 4.93 0.12
CA GLY A 18 13.24 6.38 0.06
C GLY A 18 11.86 6.91 0.43
N SER A 19 10.97 6.06 0.96
CA SER A 19 9.64 6.50 1.40
C SER A 19 9.69 7.21 2.76
N PRO A 20 8.88 8.27 2.95
CA PRO A 20 8.76 8.94 4.25
C PRO A 20 8.18 8.03 5.35
N LEU A 21 7.54 6.92 4.99
CA LEU A 21 7.05 5.92 5.93
C LEU A 21 8.16 5.00 6.44
N LEU A 22 9.11 4.62 5.59
CA LEU A 22 10.32 3.92 6.04
C LEU A 22 11.09 4.78 7.04
N ASP A 23 11.16 6.09 6.80
CA ASP A 23 11.75 7.04 7.75
C ASP A 23 10.99 7.10 9.07
N GLN A 24 9.66 7.02 9.04
CA GLN A 24 8.86 6.92 10.27
C GLN A 24 9.08 5.60 11.02
N VAL A 25 9.22 4.48 10.30
CA VAL A 25 9.54 3.19 10.91
C VAL A 25 10.93 3.23 11.52
N LEU A 26 11.93 3.77 10.83
CA LEU A 26 13.29 3.94 11.35
C LEU A 26 13.33 4.89 12.55
N LEU A 27 12.56 5.98 12.54
CA LEU A 27 12.42 6.87 13.70
C LEU A 27 11.75 6.15 14.88
N MET A 28 10.76 5.30 14.62
CA MET A 28 10.14 4.48 15.66
C MET A 28 11.11 3.44 16.20
N VAL A 29 11.92 2.83 15.32
CA VAL A 29 12.93 1.84 15.70
C VAL A 29 14.06 2.49 16.50
N GLY A 30 14.53 3.66 16.09
CA GLY A 30 15.49 4.47 16.83
C GLY A 30 14.95 5.00 18.16
N ALA A 31 13.63 5.12 18.31
CA ALA A 31 13.02 5.50 19.59
C ALA A 31 13.08 4.38 20.66
N PHE A 32 13.40 3.14 20.27
CA PHE A 32 13.55 2.03 21.22
C PHE A 32 14.83 2.12 22.07
N GLY A 33 15.82 2.94 21.68
CA GLY A 33 17.06 3.15 22.43
C GLY A 33 18.31 2.80 21.62
N GLU A 34 19.46 2.71 22.29
CA GLU A 34 20.73 2.30 21.68
C GLU A 34 20.77 0.78 21.47
N ILE A 35 21.09 0.36 20.23
CA ILE A 35 21.37 -1.04 19.90
C ILE A 35 22.89 -1.22 19.97
N ASP A 36 23.34 -2.12 20.83
CA ASP A 36 24.76 -2.33 21.08
C ASP A 36 25.42 -2.93 19.82
N ALA A 37 26.42 -2.22 19.28
CA ALA A 37 27.14 -2.47 18.02
C ALA A 37 26.46 -2.03 16.69
N LEU A 38 25.38 -1.25 16.75
CA LEU A 38 24.78 -0.64 15.55
C LEU A 38 25.11 0.87 15.47
N PRO A 39 25.47 1.41 14.29
CA PRO A 39 25.67 2.85 14.15
C PRO A 39 24.40 3.61 14.48
N ASP A 40 24.53 4.74 15.18
CA ASP A 40 23.47 5.74 15.35
C ASP A 40 23.73 6.92 14.40
N PRO A 41 22.84 7.21 13.44
CA PRO A 41 21.57 6.53 13.17
C PRO A 41 21.75 5.16 12.50
N LEU A 42 20.80 4.25 12.76
CA LEU A 42 20.67 2.95 12.11
C LEU A 42 20.84 3.09 10.59
N ASP A 43 21.75 2.32 10.00
CA ASP A 43 21.87 2.26 8.55
C ASP A 43 20.60 1.64 7.94
N ARG A 44 19.92 2.46 7.11
CA ARG A 44 18.70 2.09 6.40
C ARG A 44 18.89 0.83 5.56
N ALA A 45 20.05 0.64 4.94
CA ALA A 45 20.33 -0.54 4.13
C ALA A 45 20.41 -1.81 4.99
N ALA A 46 21.13 -1.73 6.12
CA ALA A 46 21.26 -2.84 7.07
C ALA A 46 19.92 -3.24 7.70
N PHE A 47 19.05 -2.27 7.99
CA PHE A 47 17.70 -2.55 8.51
C PHE A 47 16.80 -3.25 7.48
N LEU A 48 16.83 -2.81 6.22
CA LEU A 48 16.07 -3.46 5.15
C LEU A 48 16.55 -4.89 4.90
N GLU A 49 17.86 -5.14 4.91
CA GLU A 49 18.41 -6.50 4.80
C GLU A 49 17.97 -7.39 5.96
N ALA A 50 17.98 -6.88 7.20
CA ALA A 50 17.50 -7.63 8.36
C ALA A 50 16.00 -7.98 8.25
N MET A 51 15.18 -7.06 7.73
CA MET A 51 13.78 -7.33 7.45
C MET A 51 13.59 -8.43 6.39
N GLU A 52 14.37 -8.40 5.31
CA GLU A 52 14.31 -9.43 4.27
C GLU A 52 14.70 -10.81 4.81
N ARG A 53 15.74 -10.88 5.65
CA ARG A 53 16.15 -12.13 6.30
C ARG A 53 15.10 -12.64 7.28
N ALA A 54 14.50 -11.75 8.07
CA ALA A 54 13.42 -12.08 9.01
C ALA A 54 12.18 -12.61 8.29
N ALA A 55 11.79 -11.97 7.18
CA ALA A 55 10.68 -12.43 6.33
C ALA A 55 10.87 -13.86 5.81
N ALA A 56 12.09 -14.16 5.37
CA ALA A 56 12.44 -15.45 4.80
C ALA A 56 12.49 -16.58 5.84
N ALA A 57 12.77 -16.25 7.11
CA ALA A 57 12.96 -17.23 8.18
C ALA A 57 11.65 -17.77 8.78
N ASN A 58 10.67 -16.90 9.06
CA ASN A 58 9.55 -17.26 9.97
C ASN A 58 8.13 -17.16 9.38
N GLY A 59 7.94 -17.00 8.06
CA GLY A 59 6.59 -16.96 7.45
C GLY A 59 5.72 -15.79 7.94
N GLY A 60 6.35 -14.80 8.58
CA GLY A 60 5.81 -13.58 9.12
C GLY A 60 6.96 -12.73 9.68
N ILE A 61 6.77 -11.41 9.73
CA ILE A 61 7.72 -10.50 10.37
C ILE A 61 7.16 -10.04 11.71
N SER A 62 7.89 -10.29 12.78
CA SER A 62 7.80 -9.53 14.02
C SER A 62 9.01 -8.62 14.21
N LEU A 63 8.87 -7.60 15.06
CA LEU A 63 9.99 -6.72 15.42
C LEU A 63 11.14 -7.52 16.04
N LEU A 64 10.85 -8.58 16.80
CA LEU A 64 11.87 -9.44 17.38
C LEU A 64 12.66 -10.18 16.29
N ASP A 65 11.96 -10.72 15.28
CA ASP A 65 12.62 -11.40 14.16
C ASP A 65 13.58 -10.45 13.42
N VAL A 66 13.22 -9.18 13.27
CA VAL A 66 14.10 -8.18 12.64
C VAL A 66 15.29 -7.84 13.54
N LEU A 67 15.08 -7.68 14.84
CA LEU A 67 16.14 -7.37 15.81
C LEU A 67 17.16 -8.52 15.91
N GLU A 68 16.73 -9.78 15.83
CA GLU A 68 17.62 -10.95 15.83
C GLU A 68 18.51 -11.04 14.58
N GLN A 69 18.08 -10.41 13.47
CA GLN A 69 18.83 -10.40 12.21
C GLN A 69 19.78 -9.20 12.08
N LEU A 70 19.68 -8.21 12.98
CA LEU A 70 20.59 -7.07 13.01
C LEU A 70 21.95 -7.46 13.60
N PRO A 71 23.07 -6.92 13.09
CA PRO A 71 24.39 -7.16 13.63
C PRO A 71 24.55 -6.46 14.99
N GLY A 72 24.15 -7.12 16.08
CA GLY A 72 24.27 -6.63 17.45
C GLY A 72 24.21 -7.77 18.46
N LYS A 73 24.82 -7.60 19.63
CA LYS A 73 24.81 -8.63 20.70
C LYS A 73 23.75 -8.38 21.78
N ALA A 74 23.35 -7.13 21.96
CA ALA A 74 22.38 -6.71 22.94
C ALA A 74 21.58 -5.50 22.42
N VAL A 75 20.31 -5.41 22.83
CA VAL A 75 19.44 -4.27 22.55
C VAL A 75 19.06 -3.65 23.89
N THR A 76 19.39 -2.37 24.11
CA THR A 76 18.98 -1.65 25.31
C THR A 76 17.69 -0.89 25.04
N LEU A 77 16.61 -1.30 25.71
CA LEU A 77 15.29 -0.70 25.55
C LEU A 77 15.03 0.36 26.61
N GLU A 78 14.86 1.61 26.20
CA GLU A 78 14.34 2.65 27.10
C GLU A 78 12.81 2.54 27.21
N LEU A 79 12.33 1.72 28.16
CA LEU A 79 10.90 1.47 28.39
C LEU A 79 10.04 2.74 28.52
N ALA A 80 10.60 3.83 29.06
CA ALA A 80 9.92 5.12 29.17
C ALA A 80 9.60 5.71 27.78
N ARG A 81 10.59 5.76 26.87
CA ARG A 81 10.40 6.26 25.50
C ARG A 81 9.42 5.41 24.69
N VAL A 82 9.47 4.09 24.90
CA VAL A 82 8.50 3.15 24.31
C VAL A 82 7.09 3.44 24.81
N GLY A 83 6.94 3.69 26.12
CA GLY A 83 5.68 4.11 26.73
C GLY A 83 5.12 5.37 26.08
N ASP A 84 5.95 6.40 25.88
CA ASP A 84 5.54 7.65 25.25
C ASP A 84 5.13 7.48 23.79
N ALA A 85 5.88 6.67 23.03
CA ALA A 85 5.55 6.34 21.65
C ALA A 85 4.21 5.61 21.53
N MET A 86 3.97 4.62 22.42
CA MET A 86 2.72 3.89 22.48
C MET A 86 1.55 4.76 22.92
N ALA A 87 1.75 5.64 23.90
CA ALA A 87 0.74 6.59 24.35
C ALA A 87 0.34 7.56 23.24
N ARG A 88 1.33 8.08 22.48
CA ARG A 88 1.11 8.92 21.31
C ARG A 88 0.29 8.18 20.25
N LEU A 89 0.67 6.96 19.90
CA LEU A 89 -0.05 6.16 18.89
C LEU A 89 -1.50 5.89 19.30
N ARG A 90 -1.73 5.52 20.57
CA ARG A 90 -3.08 5.32 21.12
C ARG A 90 -3.91 6.60 21.04
N ASN A 91 -3.32 7.75 21.37
CA ASN A 91 -4.01 9.03 21.30
C ASN A 91 -4.35 9.41 19.86
N GLN A 92 -3.41 9.25 18.93
CA GLN A 92 -3.65 9.50 17.50
C GLN A 92 -4.78 8.62 16.96
N ARG A 93 -4.76 7.32 17.28
CA ARG A 93 -5.81 6.39 16.87
C ARG A 93 -7.17 6.75 17.46
N ARG A 94 -7.23 7.05 18.76
CA ARG A 94 -8.47 7.49 19.41
C ARG A 94 -9.05 8.75 18.78
N LEU A 95 -8.20 9.72 18.43
CA LEU A 95 -8.63 10.94 17.73
C LEU A 95 -9.15 10.64 16.33
N ALA A 96 -8.48 9.77 15.57
CA ALA A 96 -8.92 9.35 14.25
C ALA A 96 -10.27 8.60 14.30
N ASP A 97 -10.41 7.64 15.22
CA ASP A 97 -11.64 6.88 15.43
C ASP A 97 -12.79 7.81 15.82
N ALA A 98 -12.55 8.76 16.74
CA ALA A 98 -13.54 9.75 17.13
C ALA A 98 -13.93 10.68 15.97
N ALA A 99 -12.96 11.12 15.16
CA ALA A 99 -13.21 11.94 13.99
C ALA A 99 -14.05 11.19 12.93
N MET A 100 -13.76 9.91 12.70
CA MET A 100 -14.55 9.06 11.81
C MET A 100 -15.97 8.83 12.33
N ALA A 101 -16.13 8.54 13.63
CA ALA A 101 -17.44 8.30 14.23
C ALA A 101 -18.31 9.57 14.27
N ALA A 102 -17.70 10.75 14.34
CA ALA A 102 -18.41 12.03 14.29
C ALA A 102 -18.91 12.41 12.89
N GLN A 103 -18.42 11.75 11.83
CA GLN A 103 -18.91 11.98 10.48
C GLN A 103 -20.26 11.29 10.27
N GLN A 104 -21.23 12.04 9.74
CA GLN A 104 -22.46 11.42 9.26
C GLN A 104 -22.15 10.66 7.96
N PRO A 105 -22.55 9.39 7.84
CA PRO A 105 -22.43 8.66 6.59
C PRO A 105 -23.18 9.41 5.49
N VAL A 106 -22.51 9.70 4.38
CA VAL A 106 -23.17 10.27 3.21
C VAL A 106 -24.04 9.17 2.60
N SER A 107 -25.36 9.34 2.68
CA SER A 107 -26.29 8.45 1.99
C SER A 107 -26.28 8.79 0.51
N SER A 108 -25.84 7.83 -0.29
CA SER A 108 -25.93 7.93 -1.75
C SER A 108 -27.32 7.47 -2.19
N SER A 109 -28.02 8.29 -2.97
CA SER A 109 -29.30 7.93 -3.60
C SER A 109 -29.29 8.33 -5.08
N GLY A 110 -29.93 7.52 -5.93
CA GLY A 110 -30.07 7.83 -7.36
C GLY A 110 -29.81 6.65 -8.28
N ARG A 111 -30.05 6.87 -9.57
CA ARG A 111 -29.98 5.84 -10.63
C ARG A 111 -28.58 5.27 -10.87
N PHE A 112 -27.53 5.93 -10.38
CA PHE A 112 -26.13 5.55 -10.58
C PHE A 112 -25.59 4.60 -9.51
N LEU A 113 -26.44 4.10 -8.61
CA LEU A 113 -26.04 3.10 -7.61
C LEU A 113 -25.96 1.68 -8.20
N ASN A 114 -26.78 1.40 -9.20
CA ASN A 114 -26.79 0.12 -9.88
C ASN A 114 -25.94 0.20 -11.15
N PRO A 115 -25.35 -0.91 -11.60
CA PRO A 115 -24.69 -0.97 -12.90
C PRO A 115 -25.60 -0.48 -14.02
N GLY A 116 -25.00 0.20 -15.00
CA GLY A 116 -25.67 0.61 -16.22
C GLY A 116 -25.93 -0.55 -17.18
N PRO A 117 -26.57 -0.28 -18.33
CA PRO A 117 -27.05 -1.32 -19.23
C PRO A 117 -25.97 -1.95 -20.12
N SER A 118 -24.77 -1.38 -20.17
CA SER A 118 -23.71 -1.84 -21.09
C SER A 118 -22.94 -3.01 -20.49
N SER A 119 -22.62 -4.00 -21.31
CA SER A 119 -21.66 -5.03 -20.90
C SER A 119 -20.26 -4.42 -20.79
N THR A 120 -19.37 -5.04 -20.01
CA THR A 120 -18.00 -4.58 -19.81
C THR A 120 -17.03 -5.52 -20.53
N GLN A 121 -15.97 -4.97 -21.09
CA GLN A 121 -14.84 -5.73 -21.65
C GLN A 121 -13.56 -5.24 -20.98
N ARG A 122 -12.72 -6.19 -20.59
CA ARG A 122 -11.42 -5.94 -19.96
C ARG A 122 -10.31 -6.39 -20.90
N ARG A 123 -9.29 -5.56 -21.05
CA ARG A 123 -8.05 -5.93 -21.74
C ARG A 123 -6.85 -5.31 -21.05
N GLU A 124 -5.70 -5.94 -21.20
CA GLU A 124 -4.43 -5.41 -20.71
C GLU A 124 -3.60 -4.92 -21.90
N VAL A 125 -2.97 -3.76 -21.74
CA VAL A 125 -2.19 -3.10 -22.78
C VAL A 125 -0.87 -2.63 -22.19
N THR A 126 0.21 -2.87 -22.91
CA THR A 126 1.54 -2.43 -22.54
C THR A 126 1.92 -1.17 -23.31
N ILE A 127 2.34 -0.13 -22.60
CA ILE A 127 2.69 1.18 -23.15
C ILE A 127 4.16 1.47 -22.88
N ALA A 128 4.95 1.67 -23.94
CA ALA A 128 6.32 2.13 -23.80
C ALA A 128 6.33 3.61 -23.36
N VAL A 129 7.03 3.92 -22.27
CA VAL A 129 7.15 5.28 -21.73
C VAL A 129 8.63 5.65 -21.57
N GLY A 130 9.03 6.82 -22.06
CA GLY A 130 10.45 7.20 -22.15
C GLY A 130 11.17 7.39 -20.82
N HIS A 131 10.44 7.50 -19.70
CA HIS A 131 11.01 7.68 -18.36
C HIS A 131 11.20 6.38 -17.57
N ARG A 132 10.80 5.22 -18.12
CA ARG A 132 10.97 3.91 -17.48
C ARG A 132 11.76 2.97 -18.39
N ALA A 133 12.61 2.15 -17.79
CA ALA A 133 13.28 1.08 -18.51
C ALA A 133 12.33 -0.07 -18.91
N GLN A 134 11.29 -0.29 -18.10
CA GLN A 134 10.25 -1.30 -18.34
C GLN A 134 8.97 -0.59 -18.84
N PRO A 135 8.28 -1.14 -19.85
CA PRO A 135 6.99 -0.62 -20.29
C PRO A 135 5.94 -0.63 -19.16
N LEU A 136 5.00 0.31 -19.22
CA LEU A 136 3.88 0.39 -18.29
C LEU A 136 2.80 -0.63 -18.71
N SER A 137 2.38 -1.51 -17.81
CA SER A 137 1.17 -2.34 -18.03
C SER A 137 -0.05 -1.56 -17.57
N VAL A 138 -1.12 -1.60 -18.36
CA VAL A 138 -2.33 -0.82 -18.12
C VAL A 138 -3.54 -1.69 -18.39
N VAL A 139 -4.47 -1.73 -17.44
CA VAL A 139 -5.76 -2.40 -17.62
C VAL A 139 -6.77 -1.41 -18.19
N VAL A 140 -7.42 -1.78 -19.28
CA VAL A 140 -8.42 -0.98 -19.97
C VAL A 140 -9.75 -1.69 -19.90
N HIS A 141 -10.76 -1.00 -19.35
CA HIS A 141 -12.14 -1.43 -19.38
C HIS A 141 -12.93 -0.58 -20.38
N GLU A 142 -13.70 -1.23 -21.24
CA GLU A 142 -14.47 -0.61 -22.33
C GLU A 142 -15.88 -1.21 -22.42
N PRO A 143 -16.90 -0.45 -22.86
CA PRO A 143 -18.25 -0.98 -23.05
C PRO A 143 -18.26 -2.05 -24.15
N GLY A 144 -18.89 -3.20 -23.88
CA GLY A 144 -19.02 -4.31 -24.81
C GLY A 144 -20.20 -4.16 -25.77
N GLY A 145 -19.92 -4.29 -27.08
CA GLY A 145 -20.91 -4.28 -28.15
C GLY A 145 -20.41 -3.63 -29.44
N SER A 146 -20.81 -4.16 -30.60
CA SER A 146 -20.36 -3.76 -31.95
C SER A 146 -20.90 -2.39 -32.43
N GLY A 147 -21.43 -1.57 -31.53
CA GLY A 147 -22.37 -0.49 -31.87
C GLY A 147 -22.13 0.84 -31.17
N GLY A 148 -20.88 1.23 -30.96
CA GLY A 148 -20.56 2.63 -30.63
C GLY A 148 -19.47 2.78 -29.58
N ARG A 149 -18.22 2.81 -30.05
CA ARG A 149 -17.18 3.58 -29.38
C ARG A 149 -17.73 5.00 -29.21
N GLN A 150 -18.06 5.42 -27.98
CA GLN A 150 -18.25 6.84 -27.68
C GLN A 150 -16.87 7.38 -27.28
N PRO A 151 -16.09 7.96 -28.20
CA PRO A 151 -14.66 8.24 -27.97
C PRO A 151 -14.38 9.38 -26.98
N ASN A 152 -15.36 9.85 -26.19
CA ASN A 152 -15.26 11.12 -25.47
C ASN A 152 -15.49 11.05 -23.95
N ARG A 153 -15.41 9.86 -23.35
CA ARG A 153 -15.60 9.67 -21.90
C ARG A 153 -14.54 8.74 -21.33
N LEU A 154 -13.32 9.26 -21.21
CA LEU A 154 -12.18 8.56 -20.62
C LEU A 154 -12.06 8.91 -19.13
N VAL A 155 -11.89 7.90 -18.29
CA VAL A 155 -11.52 8.04 -16.88
C VAL A 155 -10.21 7.29 -16.65
N VAL A 156 -9.26 7.92 -15.97
CA VAL A 156 -8.02 7.27 -15.53
C VAL A 156 -8.05 7.22 -14.01
N ILE A 157 -7.91 6.02 -13.44
CA ILE A 157 -7.89 5.82 -11.99
C ILE A 157 -6.52 5.27 -11.61
N SER A 158 -5.69 6.08 -10.96
CA SER A 158 -4.44 5.61 -10.40
C SER A 158 -4.70 4.93 -9.06
N HIS A 159 -4.06 3.79 -8.86
CA HIS A 159 -4.05 3.13 -7.56
C HIS A 159 -3.18 3.90 -6.54
N GLY A 160 -3.36 3.58 -5.25
CA GLY A 160 -2.57 4.14 -4.16
C GLY A 160 -1.17 3.53 -4.05
N LEU A 161 -0.35 4.07 -3.13
CA LEU A 161 0.94 3.46 -2.79
C LEU A 161 0.70 2.08 -2.16
N TRP A 162 1.41 1.06 -2.65
CA TRP A 162 1.25 -0.36 -2.26
C TRP A 162 -0.11 -0.97 -2.59
N ASP A 163 -0.74 -0.47 -3.64
CA ASP A 163 -1.98 -1.00 -4.18
C ASP A 163 -1.74 -1.46 -5.63
N ASP A 164 -2.71 -2.17 -6.20
CA ASP A 164 -2.68 -2.62 -7.59
C ASP A 164 -3.96 -2.21 -8.35
N PRO A 165 -3.94 -2.19 -9.70
CA PRO A 165 -5.12 -1.83 -10.49
C PRO A 165 -6.40 -2.60 -10.14
N GLY A 166 -6.26 -3.85 -9.67
CA GLY A 166 -7.34 -4.74 -9.27
C GLY A 166 -8.27 -4.16 -8.21
N SER A 167 -7.75 -3.35 -7.28
CA SER A 167 -8.54 -2.69 -6.23
C SER A 167 -9.62 -1.75 -6.76
N PHE A 168 -9.51 -1.31 -8.02
CA PHE A 168 -10.46 -0.40 -8.66
C PHE A 168 -11.32 -1.07 -9.74
N GLU A 169 -11.21 -2.39 -9.96
CA GLU A 169 -11.97 -3.06 -11.02
C GLU A 169 -13.48 -2.91 -10.84
N GLY A 170 -14.01 -3.02 -9.62
CA GLY A 170 -15.45 -2.82 -9.37
C GLY A 170 -15.93 -1.41 -9.74
N TRP A 171 -15.10 -0.39 -9.49
CA TRP A 171 -15.40 0.99 -9.92
C TRP A 171 -15.28 1.15 -11.44
N ALA A 172 -14.28 0.51 -12.05
CA ALA A 172 -14.08 0.55 -13.48
C ALA A 172 -15.27 -0.07 -14.22
N GLU A 173 -15.71 -1.27 -13.81
CA GLU A 173 -16.89 -1.93 -14.37
C GLU A 173 -18.16 -1.09 -14.22
N HIS A 174 -18.35 -0.49 -13.05
CA HIS A 174 -19.51 0.36 -12.80
C HIS A 174 -19.53 1.58 -13.72
N LEU A 175 -18.40 2.27 -13.90
CA LEU A 175 -18.29 3.38 -14.83
C LEU A 175 -18.48 2.92 -16.29
N VAL A 176 -17.90 1.78 -16.65
CA VAL A 176 -17.99 1.25 -18.02
C VAL A 176 -19.41 0.85 -18.40
N SER A 177 -20.16 0.27 -17.46
CA SER A 177 -21.57 -0.05 -17.66
C SER A 177 -22.43 1.19 -17.98
N HIS A 178 -21.96 2.39 -17.57
CA HIS A 178 -22.54 3.70 -17.88
C HIS A 178 -21.94 4.39 -19.11
N GLY A 179 -21.09 3.70 -19.88
CA GLY A 179 -20.56 4.17 -21.17
C GLY A 179 -19.23 4.92 -21.08
N TYR A 180 -18.48 4.80 -19.99
CA TYR A 180 -17.11 5.31 -19.89
C TYR A 180 -16.10 4.27 -20.39
N THR A 181 -14.97 4.74 -20.91
CA THR A 181 -13.74 3.95 -21.01
C THR A 181 -12.91 4.24 -19.76
N VAL A 182 -12.48 3.20 -19.05
CA VAL A 182 -11.70 3.34 -17.82
C VAL A 182 -10.32 2.72 -18.02
N VAL A 183 -9.30 3.43 -17.57
CA VAL A 183 -7.90 3.05 -17.67
C VAL A 183 -7.29 3.01 -16.27
N LEU A 184 -6.72 1.87 -15.91
CA LEU A 184 -6.09 1.60 -14.61
C LEU A 184 -4.59 1.33 -14.87
N PRO A 185 -3.72 2.34 -14.66
CA PRO A 185 -2.27 2.22 -14.82
C PRO A 185 -1.58 1.56 -13.63
#